data_AF-D0Z5P4-F1
#
_entry.id   AF-D0Z5P4-F1
#
_cell.length_a   1.000
_cell.length_b   1.000
_cell.length_c   1.000
_cell.angle_alpha   90.00
_cell.angle_beta   90.00
_cell.angle_gamma   90.00
#
_symmetry.space_group_name_H-M   'P 1'
#
loop_
_entity.id
_entity.type
_entity.pdbx_description
1 polymer ?
#
loop_
_entity_poly.entity_id
_entity_poly.type
_entity_poly.pdbx_seq_one_letter_code
_entity_poly.pdbx_strand_id
1 'polypeptide(L)' 'MFVFFIIFIVSFYLFYYKLEIFFILILLEVLFMLVILLVMVFTIKSWFGVVLLTISTCEAVLGITFLLNFNMIFSVSHYL' A
#
# COMPACT_ATOMS: atom_id res chain seq x y z
N MET A 1 8.17 -9.59 17.53
CA MET A 1 6.84 -9.39 18.15
C MET A 1 6.35 -7.95 18.04
N PHE A 2 7.14 -6.96 18.44
CA PHE A 2 6.71 -5.54 18.43
C PHE A 2 6.25 -5.02 17.05
N VAL A 3 6.95 -5.41 15.99
CA VAL A 3 6.60 -4.94 14.63
C VAL A 3 5.30 -5.55 14.12
N PHE A 4 5.03 -6.82 14.43
CA PHE A 4 3.74 -7.44 14.13
C PHE A 4 2.58 -6.76 14.87
N PHE A 5 2.83 -6.28 16.09
CA PHE A 5 1.86 -5.52 16.86
C PHE A 5 1.54 -4.16 16.22
N ILE A 6 2.57 -3.47 15.69
CA ILE A 6 2.39 -2.21 14.94
C ILE A 6 1.58 -2.45 13.66
N ILE A 7 1.90 -3.50 12.89
CA ILE A 7 1.14 -3.86 11.68
C ILE A 7 -0.33 -4.13 12.01
N PHE A 8 -0.58 -4.84 13.11
CA PHE A 8 -1.94 -5.15 13.56
C PHE A 8 -2.72 -3.90 13.97
N ILE A 9 -2.09 -2.96 14.69
CA ILE A 9 -2.71 -1.67 15.06
C ILE A 9 -3.06 -0.86 13.82
N VAL A 10 -2.14 -0.79 12.85
CA VAL A 10 -2.35 -0.07 11.60
C VAL A 10 -3.51 -0.70 10.79
N SER A 11 -3.63 -2.03 10.76
CA SER A 11 -4.76 -2.70 10.10
C SER A 11 -6.08 -2.52 10.84
N PHE A 12 -6.07 -2.41 12.17
CA PHE A 12 -7.28 -2.11 12.94
C PHE A 12 -7.75 -0.67 12.71
N TYR A 13 -6.79 0.26 12.57
CA TYR A 13 -7.07 1.66 12.24
C TYR A 13 -7.73 1.81 10.85
N LEU A 14 -7.31 0.97 9.89
CA LEU A 14 -7.92 0.85 8.56
C LEU A 14 -9.41 0.47 8.61
N PHE A 15 -9.83 -0.37 9.56
CA PHE A 15 -11.22 -0.80 9.65
C PHE A 15 -12.16 0.31 10.15
N TYR A 16 -11.61 1.31 10.88
CA TYR A 16 -12.40 2.32 11.57
C TYR A 16 -12.56 3.64 10.80
N TYR A 17 -11.63 3.96 9.89
CA TYR A 17 -11.74 5.17 9.07
C TYR A 17 -12.64 4.93 7.87
N LYS A 18 -13.49 5.92 7.56
CA LYS A 18 -14.32 5.95 6.36
C LYS A 18 -13.38 6.03 5.15
N LEU A 19 -13.06 4.88 4.57
CA LEU A 19 -11.95 4.73 3.64
C LEU A 19 -12.24 5.38 2.29
N GLU A 20 -11.76 6.61 2.10
CA GLU A 20 -11.44 7.05 0.75
C GLU A 20 -10.41 6.07 0.17
N ILE A 21 -10.69 5.54 -1.03
CA ILE A 21 -9.87 4.49 -1.66
C ILE A 21 -8.39 4.92 -1.76
N PHE A 22 -8.15 6.23 -1.89
CA PHE A 22 -6.82 6.82 -1.87
C PHE A 22 -6.07 6.62 -0.54
N PHE A 23 -6.76 6.74 0.60
CA PHE A 23 -6.16 6.49 1.91
C PHE A 23 -5.78 5.03 2.11
N ILE A 24 -6.56 4.10 1.54
CA ILE A 24 -6.24 2.66 1.55
C ILE A 24 -4.93 2.40 0.82
N LEU A 25 -4.76 2.98 -0.37
CA LEU A 25 -3.55 2.83 -1.18
C LEU A 25 -2.30 3.33 -0.45
N ILE A 26 -2.38 4.50 0.19
CA ILE A 26 -1.27 5.05 0.98
C ILE A 26 -0.92 4.13 2.15
N LEU A 27 -1.93 3.64 2.87
CA LEU A 27 -1.72 2.76 4.02
C LEU A 27 -1.11 1.41 3.62
N LEU A 28 -1.51 0.88 2.46
CA LEU A 28 -0.92 -0.33 1.90
C LEU A 28 0.58 -0.15 1.63
N GLU A 29 0.97 0.99 1.05
CA GLU A 29 2.38 1.32 0.79
C GLU A 29 3.17 1.43 2.10
N VAL A 30 2.61 2.09 3.13
CA VAL A 30 3.26 2.19 4.45
C VAL A 30 3.47 0.81 5.08
N LEU A 31 2.52 -0.10 4.91
CA LEU A 31 2.62 -1.47 5.41
C LEU A 31 3.70 -2.25 4.66
N PHE A 32 3.77 -2.10 3.33
CA PHE A 32 4.83 -2.68 2.50
C PHE A 32 6.22 -2.19 2.90
N MET A 33 6.37 -0.89 3.14
CA MET A 33 7.64 -0.29 3.58
C MET A 33 8.08 -0.81 4.96
N LEU A 34 7.14 -1.04 5.88
CA LEU A 34 7.42 -1.68 7.17
C LEU A 34 7.91 -3.12 7.02
N VAL A 35 7.32 -3.88 6.08
CA VAL A 35 7.75 -5.26 5.77
C VAL A 35 9.16 -5.25 5.16
N ILE A 36 9.44 -4.34 4.23
CA ILE A 36 10.78 -4.20 3.63
C ILE A 36 11.82 -3.85 4.68
N LEU A 37 11.51 -2.90 5.58
CA LEU A 37 12.40 -2.54 6.68
C LEU A 37 12.70 -3.76 7.58
N LEU A 38 11.68 -4.54 7.93
CA LEU A 38 11.84 -5.78 8.68
C LEU A 38 12.77 -6.76 7.97
N VAL A 39 12.52 -7.00 6.69
CA VAL A 39 13.34 -7.92 5.87
C VAL A 39 14.79 -7.44 5.82
N MET A 40 15.03 -6.14 5.67
CA MET A 40 16.37 -5.55 5.65
C MET A 40 17.09 -5.65 7.00
N VAL A 41 16.36 -5.59 8.12
CA VAL A 41 16.95 -5.78 9.45
C VAL A 41 17.31 -7.27 9.69
N PHE A 42 16.48 -8.20 9.22
CA PHE A 42 16.71 -9.63 9.43
C PHE A 42 17.64 -10.28 8.41
N THR A 43 17.77 -9.70 7.22
CA THR A 43 18.60 -10.26 6.14
C THR A 43 19.77 -9.33 5.82
N ILE A 44 20.98 -9.88 5.81
CA ILE A 44 22.21 -9.13 5.49
C ILE A 44 22.25 -8.74 3.99
N LYS A 45 21.42 -9.38 3.15
CA LYS A 45 21.40 -9.18 1.71
C LYS A 45 20.54 -7.97 1.33
N SER A 46 21.15 -6.79 1.35
CA SER A 46 20.53 -5.52 0.95
C SER A 46 19.89 -5.54 -0.45
N TRP A 47 20.41 -6.36 -1.35
CA TRP A 47 19.91 -6.51 -2.73
C TRP A 47 18.47 -7.00 -2.78
N PHE A 48 18.05 -7.83 -1.83
CA PHE A 48 16.69 -8.35 -1.79
C PHE A 48 15.68 -7.25 -1.43
N GLY A 49 16.04 -6.32 -0.54
CA GLY A 49 15.20 -5.17 -0.22
C GLY A 49 15.03 -4.21 -1.40
N VAL A 50 16.06 -4.04 -2.23
CA VAL A 50 15.96 -3.23 -3.46
C VAL A 50 14.96 -3.84 -4.44
N VAL A 51 15.00 -5.17 -4.63
CA VAL A 51 14.00 -5.86 -5.48
C VAL A 51 12.59 -5.67 -4.92
N LEU A 52 12.39 -5.83 -3.61
CA LEU A 52 11.09 -5.63 -2.98
C LEU A 52 10.59 -4.18 -3.14
N LEU A 53 11.46 -3.18 -3.03
CA LEU A 53 11.12 -1.77 -3.27
C LEU A 53 10.66 -1.56 -4.72
N THR A 54 11.35 -2.13 -5.71
CA THR A 54 10.92 -1.99 -7.10
C THR A 54 9.53 -2.59 -7.32
N ILE A 55 9.22 -3.72 -6.69
CA ILE A 55 7.90 -4.35 -6.79
C ILE A 55 6.83 -3.48 -6.12
N SER A 56 7.09 -2.87 -4.95
CA SER A 56 6.12 -1.99 -4.30
C SER A 56 5.81 -0.76 -5.15
N THR A 57 6.83 -0.13 -5.75
CA THR A 57 6.61 1.03 -6.62
C THR A 57 5.75 0.69 -7.84
N CYS A 58 5.91 -0.50 -8.42
CA CYS A 58 5.06 -0.98 -9.51
C CYS A 58 3.61 -1.19 -9.07
N GLU A 59 3.40 -1.76 -7.88
CA GLU A 59 2.07 -1.94 -7.31
C GLU A 59 1.36 -0.60 -7.06
N ALA A 60 2.06 0.38 -6.48
CA ALA A 60 1.52 1.71 -6.23
C ALA A 60 1.03 2.39 -7.51
N VAL A 61 1.81 2.31 -8.59
CA VAL A 61 1.43 2.87 -9.90
C VAL A 61 0.19 2.13 -10.46
N LEU A 62 0.14 0.80 -10.34
CA LEU A 62 -1.03 0.03 -10.75
C LEU A 62 -2.29 0.40 -9.94
N GLY A 63 -2.16 0.57 -8.62
CA GLY A 63 -3.27 0.98 -7.76
C GLY A 63 -3.82 2.37 -8.12
N ILE A 64 -2.94 3.33 -8.37
CA ILE A 64 -3.34 4.70 -8.76
C ILE A 64 -3.99 4.72 -10.16
N THR A 65 -3.42 4.00 -11.13
CA THR A 65 -3.98 3.95 -12.49
C THR A 65 -5.35 3.28 -12.52
N PHE A 66 -5.55 2.25 -11.70
CA PHE A 66 -6.85 1.61 -11.52
C PHE A 66 -7.88 2.56 -10.89
N LEU A 67 -7.48 3.31 -9.85
CA LEU A 67 -8.35 4.32 -9.22
C LEU A 67 -8.77 5.41 -10.21
N LEU A 68 -7.83 5.91 -11.02
CA LEU A 68 -8.12 6.92 -12.05
C LEU A 68 -9.10 6.39 -13.10
N ASN A 69 -8.91 5.16 -13.59
CA ASN A 69 -9.81 4.54 -14.55
C ASN A 69 -11.22 4.35 -13.98
N PHE A 70 -11.34 3.91 -12.74
CA PHE A 70 -12.63 3.80 -12.06
C PHE A 70 -13.34 5.14 -11.97
N ASN A 71 -12.61 6.19 -11.61
CA ASN A 71 -13.19 7.52 -11.46
C ASN A 71 -13.63 8.09 -12.81
N MET A 72 -12.88 7.85 -13.89
CA MET A 72 -13.29 8.23 -15.24
C MET A 72 -14.57 7.50 -15.68
N ILE A 73 -14.65 6.18 -15.49
CA ILE A 73 -15.85 5.39 -15.84
C ILE A 73 -17.08 5.91 -15.07
N PHE A 74 -16.92 6.15 -13.77
CA PHE A 74 -18.02 6.64 -12.94
C PHE A 74 -18.46 8.05 -13.37
N SER A 75 -17.50 8.94 -13.65
CA SER A 75 -17.79 10.29 -14.15
C SER A 75 -18.55 10.28 -15.48
N VAL A 76 -18.15 9.44 -16.44
CA VAL A 76 -18.81 9.33 -17.76
C VAL A 76 -20.24 8.81 -17.62
N SER A 77 -20.48 7.84 -16.73
CA SER A 77 -21.83 7.30 -16.49
C SER A 77 -22.81 8.33 -15.90
N HIS A 78 -22.31 9.39 -15.25
CA HIS A 78 -23.14 10.42 -14.62
C HIS A 78 -23.57 11.54 -15.58
N TYR A 79 -23.01 11.58 -16.80
CA TYR A 79 -23.35 12.52 -17.87
C TYR A 79 -24.26 11.92 -18.95
N LEU A 80 -24.66 10.65 -18.83
CA LEU A 80 -25.54 9.90 -19.72
C LEU A 80 -26.89 9.66 -19.04
#